data_AF-A0A9D5YBZ1-F1
#
_entry.id   AF-A0A9D5YBZ1-F1
#
_cell.length_a   1.000
_cell.length_b   1.000
_cell.length_c   1.000
_cell.angle_alpha   90.00
_cell.angle_beta   90.00
_cell.angle_gamma   90.00
#
_symmetry.space_group_name_H-M   'P 1'
#
loop_
_entity.id
_entity.type
_entity.pdbx_description
1 polymer ?
#
loop_
_entity_poly.entity_id
_entity_poly.type
_entity_poly.pdbx_seq_one_letter_code
_entity_poly.pdbx_strand_id
1 'polypeptide(L)' 'MQLYEEILLSLLRSSDSDFFGKTVKEIVELECYKALKEIKEVIEDNSLNDEECFMKIEEIVCIFESIGSNGGLRHDFG' A
#
# COMPACT_ATOMS: atom_id res chain seq x y z
N MET A 1 -12.29 8.49 -0.99
CA MET A 1 -13.16 7.42 -1.53
C MET A 1 -13.13 6.27 -0.54
N GLN A 2 -13.82 5.16 -0.78
CA GLN A 2 -13.50 3.92 -0.05
C GLN A 2 -12.20 3.33 -0.64
N LEU A 3 -11.30 2.79 0.20
CA LEU A 3 -9.98 2.25 -0.20
C LEU A 3 -10.05 1.32 -1.43
N TYR A 4 -11.11 0.51 -1.52
CA TYR A 4 -11.37 -0.37 -2.65
C TYR A 4 -11.47 0.37 -4.00
N GLU A 5 -12.16 1.51 -4.03
CA GLU A 5 -12.34 2.31 -5.24
C GLU A 5 -11.03 2.97 -5.68
N GLU A 6 -10.20 3.39 -4.72
CA GLU A 6 -8.90 4.03 -4.96
C GLU A 6 -7.93 3.03 -5.61
N ILE A 7 -7.82 1.83 -5.05
CA ILE A 7 -6.99 0.75 -5.59
C ILE A 7 -7.49 0.33 -6.99
N LEU A 8 -8.80 0.17 -7.16
CA LEU A 8 -9.38 -0.19 -8.45
C LEU A 8 -9.08 0.86 -9.53
N LEU A 9 -9.23 2.14 -9.22
CA LEU A 9 -8.94 3.24 -10.15
C LEU A 9 -7.45 3.29 -10.52
N SER A 10 -6.56 2.98 -9.57
CA SER A 10 -5.12 2.87 -9.82
C SER A 10 -4.82 1.72 -10.80
N LEU A 11 -5.38 0.54 -10.56
CA LEU A 11 -5.17 -0.65 -11.37
C LEU A 11 -5.73 -0.55 -12.79
N LEU A 12 -6.84 0.16 -12.96
CA LEU A 12 -7.40 0.42 -14.29
C LEU A 12 -6.53 1.39 -15.11
N ARG A 13 -5.68 2.18 -14.45
CA ARG A 13 -4.73 3.10 -15.09
C ARG A 13 -3.40 2.41 -15.43
N SER A 14 -2.98 1.41 -14.65
CA SER A 14 -1.82 0.59 -14.97
C SER A 14 -2.19 -0.45 -16.04
N SER A 15 -1.49 -0.46 -17.16
CA SER A 15 -1.72 -1.41 -18.26
C SER A 15 -1.04 -2.75 -17.97
N ASP A 16 -1.38 -3.38 -16.85
CA ASP A 16 -0.69 -4.58 -16.38
C ASP A 16 -1.29 -5.86 -16.98
N SER A 17 -0.45 -6.65 -17.65
CA SER A 17 -0.86 -7.92 -18.28
C SER A 17 -1.12 -9.04 -17.28
N ASP A 18 -0.65 -8.88 -16.03
CA ASP A 18 -0.81 -9.85 -14.94
C ASP A 18 -2.26 -10.03 -14.47
N PHE A 19 -3.17 -9.20 -14.98
CA PHE A 19 -4.60 -9.23 -14.71
C PHE A 19 -5.40 -10.17 -15.64
N PHE A 20 -4.76 -10.75 -16.65
CA PHE A 20 -5.45 -11.61 -17.61
C PHE A 20 -6.06 -12.85 -16.94
N GLY A 21 -7.38 -13.02 -17.10
CA GLY A 21 -8.13 -14.14 -16.53
C GLY A 21 -8.51 -14.03 -15.06
N LYS A 22 -8.19 -12.91 -14.39
CA LYS A 22 -8.60 -12.62 -13.00
C LYS A 22 -9.80 -11.68 -12.98
N THR A 23 -10.67 -11.86 -12.00
CA THR A 23 -11.75 -10.92 -11.72
C THR A 23 -11.22 -9.65 -11.07
N VAL A 24 -11.95 -8.54 -11.22
CA VAL A 24 -11.61 -7.26 -10.56
C VAL A 24 -11.40 -7.44 -9.05
N LYS A 25 -12.24 -8.26 -8.41
CA LYS A 25 -12.13 -8.55 -6.99
C LYS A 25 -10.81 -9.24 -6.65
N GLU A 26 -10.43 -10.28 -7.39
CA GLU A 26 -9.17 -11.02 -7.16
C GLU A 26 -7.95 -10.14 -7.35
N ILE A 27 -8.00 -9.19 -8.29
CA ILE A 27 -6.91 -8.25 -8.53
C ILE A 27 -6.77 -7.30 -7.33
N VAL A 28 -7.87 -6.68 -6.89
CA VAL A 28 -7.85 -5.78 -5.73
C VAL A 28 -7.41 -6.51 -4.46
N GLU A 29 -7.89 -7.74 -4.23
CA GLU A 29 -7.47 -8.57 -3.10
C GLU A 29 -5.98 -8.92 -3.15
N LEU A 30 -5.43 -9.21 -4.34
CA LEU A 30 -4.00 -9.49 -4.52
C LEU A 30 -3.13 -8.26 -4.20
N GLU A 31 -3.52 -7.08 -4.68
CA GLU A 31 -2.79 -5.85 -4.38
C GLU A 31 -2.89 -5.45 -2.91
N CYS A 32 -4.07 -5.62 -2.29
CA CYS A 32 -4.21 -5.45 -0.84
C CYS A 32 -3.29 -6.40 -0.06
N TYR A 33 -3.18 -7.66 -0.51
CA TYR A 33 -2.31 -8.64 0.14
C TYR A 33 -0.82 -8.28 0.00
N LYS A 34 -0.37 -7.83 -1.17
CA LYS A 34 1.01 -7.34 -1.38
C LYS A 34 1.32 -6.18 -0.44
N ALA A 35 0.46 -5.17 -0.37
CA ALA A 35 0.62 -4.03 0.53
C ALA A 35 0.68 -4.46 2.01
N LEU A 36 -0.19 -5.39 2.43
CA LEU A 36 -0.14 -5.93 3.79
C LEU A 36 1.16 -6.69 4.09
N LYS A 37 1.73 -7.38 3.10
CA LYS A 37 3.01 -8.09 3.24
C LYS A 37 4.15 -7.09 3.41
N GLU A 38 4.18 -6.02 2.61
CA GLU A 38 5.19 -4.96 2.72
C GLU A 38 5.10 -4.22 4.07
N ILE A 39 3.88 -3.88 4.50
CA ILE A 39 3.65 -3.27 5.82
C ILE A 39 4.15 -4.20 6.94
N LYS A 40 3.90 -5.50 6.82
CA LYS A 40 4.38 -6.48 7.80
C LYS A 40 5.92 -6.52 7.86
N GLU A 41 6.59 -6.52 6.71
CA GLU A 41 8.06 -6.49 6.63
C GLU A 41 8.63 -5.23 7.30
N VAL A 42 7.97 -4.08 7.10
CA VAL A 42 8.31 -2.81 7.78
C VAL A 42 8.16 -2.91 9.31
N ILE A 43 7.07 -3.53 9.79
CA ILE A 43 6.80 -3.67 11.23
C ILE A 43 7.73 -4.71 11.91
N GLU A 44 8.11 -5.77 11.20
CA GLU A 44 8.97 -6.83 11.75
C GLU A 44 10.47 -6.48 11.78
N ASP A 45 10.85 -5.30 11.28
CA ASP A 45 12.23 -4.81 11.34
C ASP A 45 12.61 -4.38 12.77
N ASN A 46 13.14 -5.36 13.51
CA ASN A 46 13.61 -5.18 14.89
C ASN A 46 15.00 -4.51 14.99
N SER A 47 15.60 -4.12 13.86
CA SER A 47 16.90 -3.43 13.86
C SER A 47 16.78 -1.93 14.10
N LEU A 48 15.56 -1.40 14.09
CA LEU A 48 15.25 0.02 14.16
C LEU A 48 15.24 0.53 15.60
N ASN A 49 15.84 1.69 15.81
CA ASN A 49 15.64 2.48 17.02
C ASN A 49 14.30 3.25 16.97
N ASP A 50 13.89 3.87 18.08
CA ASP A 50 12.59 4.55 18.19
C ASP A 50 12.38 5.67 17.15
N GLU A 51 13.45 6.37 16.76
CA GLU A 51 13.41 7.43 15.73
C GLU A 51 13.24 6.82 14.32
N GLU A 52 13.95 5.73 14.03
CA GLU A 52 13.81 4.97 12.79
C GLU A 52 12.43 4.31 12.68
N CYS A 53 11.86 3.87 13.80
CA CYS A 53 10.52 3.28 13.88
C CYS A 53 9.42 4.32 13.54
N PHE A 54 9.67 5.60 13.82
CA PHE A 54 8.78 6.69 13.41
C PHE A 54 8.82 6.91 11.89
N MET A 55 10.00 6.85 11.27
CA MET A 55 10.16 6.93 9.82
C MET A 55 9.49 5.75 9.09
N LYS A 56 9.38 4.58 9.74
CA LYS A 56 8.61 3.45 9.18
C LYS A 56 7.11 3.71 9.08
N ILE A 57 6.55 4.63 9.87
CA ILE A 57 5.15 5.05 9.71
C ILE A 57 4.96 5.77 8.37
N GLU A 58 5.92 6.61 7.98
CA GLU A 58 5.93 7.23 6.65
C GLU A 58 6.06 6.17 5.55
N GLU A 59 6.93 5.17 5.72
CA GLU A 59 7.07 4.07 4.75
C GLU A 59 5.76 3.28 4.57
N ILE A 60 5.03 3.01 5.65
CA ILE A 60 3.68 2.41 5.59
C ILE A 60 2.71 3.30 4.80
N VAL A 61 2.77 4.62 5.00
CA VAL A 61 1.94 5.58 4.25
C VAL A 61 2.31 5.57 2.76
N CYS A 62 3.60 5.55 2.42
CA CYS A 62 4.07 5.42 1.03
C CYS A 62 3.60 4.11 0.37
N ILE A 63 3.53 3.00 1.12
CA ILE A 63 2.96 1.74 0.60
C ILE A 63 1.49 1.94 0.19
N PHE A 64 0.69 2.63 1.01
CA PHE A 64 -0.70 2.97 0.63
C PHE A 64 -0.76 3.88 -0.60
N GLU A 65 0.14 4.86 -0.72
CA GLU A 65 0.23 5.73 -1.90
C GLU A 65 0.61 4.97 -3.17
N SER A 66 1.51 4.00 -3.06
CA SER A 66 1.93 3.18 -4.20
C SER A 66 0.79 2.37 -4.82
N ILE A 67 -0.18 1.93 -4.01
CA ILE A 67 -1.39 1.23 -4.46
C ILE A 67 -2.53 2.19 -4.83
N GLY A 68 -2.29 3.50 -4.80
CA GLY A 68 -3.23 4.54 -5.23
C GLY A 68 -4.16 5.10 -4.14
N SER A 69 -3.94 4.75 -2.87
CA SER A 69 -4.63 5.34 -1.73
C SER A 69 -3.93 6.61 -1.26
N ASN A 70 -4.66 7.65 -0.87
CA ASN A 70 -4.06 8.93 -0.42
C ASN A 70 -3.27 8.83 0.92
N GLY A 71 -3.16 7.65 1.54
CA GLY A 71 -2.42 7.44 2.79
C GLY A 71 -3.02 8.15 4.04
N GLY A 72 -3.97 9.07 3.85
CA GLY A 72 -4.60 9.87 4.91
C GLY A 72 -4.18 11.34 4.88
N LEU A 73 -4.37 12.05 6.01
CA LEU A 73 -4.06 13.48 6.16
C LEU A 73 -2.85 13.75 7.08
N ARG A 74 -2.25 12.71 7.67
CA ARG A 74 -1.07 12.84 8.53
C ARG A 74 0.16 12.44 7.72
N HIS A 75 0.74 13.44 7.05
CA HIS A 75 1.97 13.32 6.24
C HIS A 75 3.10 14.21 6.79
N ASP A 76 3.01 14.59 8.07
CA ASP A 76 3.93 15.55 8.68
C ASP A 76 4.65 14.85 9.84
N PHE A 77 5.62 14.00 9.50
CA PHE A 77 6.44 13.27 10.46
C PHE A 77 7.84 13.88 10.64
N GLY A 78 8.18 14.95 9.91
CA GLY A 78 9.35 15.79 10.22
C GLY A 78 10.69 15.21 9.81
#